data_AF-A0A9W9X097-F1
#
_entry.id   AF-A0A9W9X097-F1
#
_cell.length_a   1.000
_cell.length_b   1.000
_cell.length_c   1.000
_cell.angle_alpha   90.00
_cell.angle_beta   90.00
_cell.angle_gamma   90.00
#
_symmetry.space_group_name_H-M   'P 1'
#
loop_
_entity.id
_entity.type
_entity.pdbx_description
1 polymer ?
#
loop_
_entity_poly.entity_id
_entity_poly.type
_entity_poly.pdbx_seq_one_letter_code
_entity_poly.pdbx_strand_id
1 'polypeptide(L)'
;MKFEEICYRGDPSNTWKFGRKGWSSLPSCLLCALPIVAVWINGDGPTRREMDAEQEWWKTYDDSAKEHVLVPSADVEKTIFHKQPQIWTALYRGILVEPDQRHRLTGVTVLDGDWGVQKFPRSPHQARIGSRLDCTFMPKYAADLLEELERPGYLVHAHCWALFGQVTEGGAARIEATLDVFVQAAQHFWQKDRLRDTHDYQTRWSIPHEIPSDSDSPSPSYCEVQKRALRNLRAEYQNPLFVLKLEEAIQRNRIRGKVHLHVGLGNFPLDLVILIIDTVIPAKYTAIEVQNARNSLEAFQWTLPDGYWQKRCDSNLLFEVKKLEKTKTQVDWQALGLDLMSLLVKDEFTSGLRNRERTSGHPGTNLPS
;
A
#
# COMPACT_ATOMS: atom_id res chain seq x y z
N MET A 1 -14.89 24.33 -28.61
CA MET A 1 -15.60 23.20 -27.96
C MET A 1 -16.36 23.79 -26.78
N LYS A 2 -17.69 23.87 -26.86
CA LYS A 2 -18.53 24.34 -25.75
C LYS A 2 -18.80 23.15 -24.84
N PHE A 3 -18.36 23.22 -23.59
CA PHE A 3 -18.77 22.26 -22.56
C PHE A 3 -20.16 22.67 -22.10
N GLU A 4 -21.14 21.80 -22.30
CA GLU A 4 -22.47 21.95 -21.73
C GLU A 4 -22.40 21.76 -20.21
N GLU A 5 -22.98 22.71 -19.51
CA GLU A 5 -23.06 22.78 -18.06
C GLU A 5 -24.13 21.78 -17.59
N ILE A 6 -23.70 20.59 -17.12
CA ILE A 6 -24.61 19.61 -16.54
C ILE A 6 -24.87 20.00 -15.08
N CYS A 7 -26.00 20.67 -14.83
CA CYS A 7 -26.47 20.93 -13.47
C CYS A 7 -26.98 19.64 -12.80
N TYR A 8 -26.12 18.98 -12.03
CA TYR A 8 -26.56 17.99 -11.03
C TYR A 8 -27.01 18.71 -9.76
N ARG A 9 -28.33 18.95 -9.61
CA ARG A 9 -28.95 19.16 -8.27
C ARG A 9 -29.38 17.79 -7.73
N GLY A 10 -28.39 17.01 -7.29
CA GLY A 10 -28.62 15.86 -6.41
C GLY A 10 -28.40 16.29 -4.96
N ASP A 11 -29.22 15.79 -4.06
CA ASP A 11 -29.10 15.98 -2.61
C ASP A 11 -27.67 15.61 -2.13
N PRO A 12 -26.89 16.55 -1.56
CA PRO A 12 -25.51 16.29 -1.12
C PRO A 12 -25.43 15.38 0.11
N SER A 13 -26.57 14.96 0.68
CA SER A 13 -26.63 14.00 1.79
C SER A 13 -26.47 12.53 1.37
N ASN A 14 -26.36 12.23 0.07
CA ASN A 14 -25.85 10.94 -0.41
C ASN A 14 -24.32 10.86 -0.25
N THR A 15 -23.82 11.17 0.95
CA THR A 15 -22.50 10.73 1.38
C THR A 15 -22.49 9.21 1.28
N TRP A 16 -21.48 8.71 0.58
CA TRP A 16 -21.33 7.31 0.26
C TRP A 16 -21.34 6.46 1.52
N LYS A 17 -22.50 5.91 1.87
CA LYS A 17 -22.57 4.77 2.78
C LYS A 17 -21.90 3.61 2.05
N PHE A 18 -20.61 3.42 2.29
CA PHE A 18 -19.91 2.18 1.95
C PHE A 18 -20.58 0.96 2.61
N GLY A 19 -21.50 1.16 3.55
CA GLY A 19 -22.44 0.14 4.00
C GLY A 19 -23.52 -0.19 2.96
N ARG A 20 -23.22 -1.12 2.03
CA ARG A 20 -24.27 -2.06 1.59
C ARG A 20 -24.76 -2.81 2.82
N LYS A 21 -26.04 -3.21 2.85
CA LYS A 21 -26.47 -4.32 3.72
C LYS A 21 -25.57 -5.53 3.37
N GLY A 22 -24.64 -5.88 4.26
CA GLY A 22 -23.72 -7.02 4.09
C GLY A 22 -22.24 -6.69 3.80
N TRP A 23 -21.82 -5.43 3.72
CA TRP A 23 -20.39 -5.09 3.81
C TRP A 23 -20.01 -4.91 5.27
N SER A 24 -18.78 -5.28 5.64
CA SER A 24 -18.27 -5.14 7.01
C SER A 24 -18.53 -3.71 7.50
N SER A 25 -18.99 -3.56 8.74
CA SER A 25 -19.36 -2.28 9.36
C SER A 25 -18.17 -1.34 9.60
N LEU A 26 -17.00 -1.66 9.05
CA LEU A 26 -15.75 -0.93 9.25
C LEU A 26 -15.55 0.04 8.09
N PRO A 27 -15.08 1.27 8.35
CA PRO A 27 -14.80 2.20 7.28
C PRO A 27 -13.57 1.75 6.49
N SER A 28 -13.61 1.99 5.19
CA SER A 28 -12.54 1.64 4.26
C SER A 28 -11.73 2.85 3.87
N CYS A 29 -10.45 2.62 3.57
CA CYS A 29 -9.59 3.62 2.98
C CYS A 29 -10.04 3.97 1.55
N LEU A 30 -10.17 5.26 1.24
CA LEU A 30 -10.59 5.77 -0.07
C LEU A 30 -9.64 5.40 -1.21
N LEU A 31 -8.34 5.22 -0.96
CA LEU A 31 -7.38 4.92 -2.02
C LEU A 31 -7.29 3.44 -2.35
N CYS A 32 -7.51 2.59 -1.36
CA CYS A 32 -7.10 1.20 -1.43
C CYS A 32 -8.28 0.24 -1.15
N ALA A 33 -9.39 0.78 -0.64
CA ALA A 33 -10.63 0.09 -0.29
C ALA A 33 -10.48 -1.04 0.76
N LEU A 34 -9.30 -1.19 1.38
CA LEU A 34 -9.16 -2.06 2.56
C LEU A 34 -9.76 -1.37 3.79
N PRO A 35 -10.34 -2.17 4.71
CA PRO A 35 -10.86 -1.65 5.96
C PRO A 35 -9.74 -1.01 6.79
N ILE A 36 -10.09 0.09 7.47
CA ILE A 36 -9.31 0.62 8.57
C ILE A 36 -9.77 -0.17 9.78
N VAL A 37 -8.96 -1.14 10.18
CA VAL A 37 -9.29 -2.05 11.27
C VAL A 37 -8.63 -1.56 12.54
N ALA A 38 -9.38 -1.62 13.64
CA ALA A 38 -8.77 -1.51 14.94
C ALA A 38 -7.82 -2.70 15.08
N VAL A 39 -6.58 -2.42 15.42
CA VAL A 39 -5.58 -3.46 15.64
C VAL A 39 -5.81 -3.99 17.05
N TRP A 40 -6.82 -4.85 17.19
CA TRP A 40 -7.06 -5.66 18.40
C TRP A 40 -6.00 -6.76 18.45
N ILE A 41 -4.81 -6.42 18.93
CA ILE A 41 -3.80 -7.43 19.22
C ILE A 41 -4.18 -8.02 20.58
N ASN A 42 -4.94 -9.12 20.54
CA ASN A 42 -5.31 -10.03 21.64
C ASN A 42 -4.82 -9.63 23.06
N GLY A 43 -5.40 -8.61 23.69
CA GLY A 43 -5.14 -8.23 25.10
C GLY A 43 -3.74 -7.70 25.42
N ASP A 44 -2.71 -8.14 24.71
CA ASP A 44 -1.35 -7.66 24.71
C ASP A 44 -1.15 -6.79 23.46
N GLY A 45 -1.89 -5.68 23.39
CA GLY A 45 -1.57 -4.62 22.44
C GLY A 45 -0.07 -4.30 22.48
N PRO A 46 0.53 -3.71 21.44
CA PRO A 46 1.79 -3.00 21.63
C PRO A 46 1.57 -2.13 22.84
N THR A 47 2.18 -2.53 23.97
CA THR A 47 2.21 -1.63 25.09
C THR A 47 2.85 -0.37 24.54
N ARG A 48 2.44 0.80 25.00
CA ARG A 48 3.13 2.07 24.70
C ARG A 48 4.65 1.84 24.66
N ARG A 49 5.17 1.04 25.61
CA ARG A 49 6.55 0.55 25.69
C ARG A 49 7.13 -0.16 24.46
N GLU A 50 6.38 -0.98 23.72
CA GLU A 50 6.89 -1.69 22.53
C GLU A 50 7.04 -0.74 21.33
N MET A 51 6.06 0.16 21.14
CA MET A 51 6.18 1.25 20.16
C MET A 51 7.28 2.23 20.60
N ASP A 52 7.29 2.62 21.88
CA ASP A 52 8.30 3.50 22.48
C ASP A 52 9.72 2.94 22.38
N ALA A 53 9.89 1.62 22.37
CA ALA A 53 11.20 0.98 22.25
C ALA A 53 11.72 0.99 20.80
N GLU A 54 10.86 0.78 19.80
CA GLU A 54 11.26 0.94 18.39
C GLU A 54 11.35 2.41 17.98
N GLN A 55 10.65 3.31 18.68
CA GLN A 55 10.54 4.73 18.37
C GLN A 55 10.99 5.57 19.56
N GLU A 56 12.13 5.23 20.15
CA GLU A 56 12.68 5.93 21.31
C GLU A 56 12.83 7.43 21.07
N TRP A 57 13.01 7.84 19.82
CA TRP A 57 13.09 9.24 19.43
C TRP A 57 11.73 9.98 19.50
N TRP A 58 10.58 9.30 19.41
CA TRP A 58 9.25 9.89 19.68
C TRP A 58 9.09 10.32 21.14
N LYS A 59 9.87 9.74 22.07
CA LYS A 59 9.88 10.17 23.48
C LYS A 59 10.32 11.62 23.66
N THR A 60 11.02 12.21 22.68
CA THR A 60 11.37 13.65 22.74
C THR A 60 10.16 14.57 22.61
N TYR A 61 9.05 14.06 22.08
CA TYR A 61 7.77 14.76 21.96
C TYR A 61 6.78 14.38 23.08
N ASP A 62 7.21 13.51 24.00
CA ASP A 62 6.35 12.99 25.07
C ASP A 62 6.12 14.06 26.13
N ASP A 63 4.86 14.45 26.26
CA ASP A 63 4.38 15.26 27.36
C ASP A 63 3.76 14.28 28.36
N SER A 64 4.43 14.04 29.48
CA SER A 64 4.02 13.03 30.46
C SER A 64 2.62 13.27 31.04
N ALA A 65 2.08 14.48 30.88
CA ALA A 65 0.71 14.82 31.25
C ALA A 65 -0.34 14.37 30.22
N LYS A 66 0.08 14.01 28.99
CA LYS A 66 -0.80 13.60 27.89
C LYS A 66 -0.74 12.09 27.68
N GLU A 67 -1.91 11.53 27.39
CA GLU A 67 -2.06 10.11 27.06
C GLU A 67 -1.67 9.77 25.61
N HIS A 68 -1.12 10.75 24.88
CA HIS A 68 -0.75 10.65 23.48
C HIS A 68 0.45 11.53 23.18
N VAL A 69 1.20 11.15 22.16
CA VAL A 69 2.33 11.92 21.63
C VAL A 69 1.90 12.57 20.32
N LEU A 70 2.28 13.83 20.13
CA LEU A 70 2.13 14.53 18.87
C LEU A 70 3.48 14.56 18.16
N VAL A 71 3.57 13.89 17.01
CA VAL A 71 4.80 13.82 16.20
C VAL A 71 4.54 14.35 14.79
N PRO A 72 5.57 14.69 14.00
CA PRO A 72 5.36 15.02 12.59
C PRO A 72 4.76 13.82 11.82
N SER A 73 3.71 14.07 11.04
CA SER A 73 3.09 13.02 10.21
C SER A 73 4.07 12.37 9.24
N ALA A 74 4.97 13.16 8.67
CA ALA A 74 5.97 12.69 7.73
C ALA A 74 6.89 11.63 8.35
N ASP A 75 7.10 11.66 9.66
CA ASP A 75 7.95 10.69 10.31
C ASP A 75 7.20 9.38 10.57
N VAL A 76 5.92 9.45 10.97
CA VAL A 76 5.04 8.27 11.05
C VAL A 76 4.99 7.58 9.68
N GLU A 77 4.72 8.34 8.63
CA GLU A 77 4.65 7.88 7.23
C GLU A 77 5.95 7.21 6.74
N LYS A 78 7.11 7.61 7.28
CA LYS A 78 8.43 7.03 6.97
C LYS A 78 8.84 5.86 7.87
N THR A 79 8.06 5.57 8.90
CA THR A 79 8.44 4.56 9.89
C THR A 79 8.25 3.15 9.34
N ILE A 80 9.10 2.21 9.74
CA ILE A 80 8.93 0.78 9.45
C ILE A 80 8.68 0.08 10.79
N PHE A 81 7.47 -0.44 10.98
CA PHE A 81 7.11 -1.21 12.18
C PHE A 81 7.53 -2.67 12.00
N HIS A 82 8.79 -2.99 12.30
CA HIS A 82 9.36 -4.32 12.05
C HIS A 82 8.69 -5.42 12.87
N LYS A 83 8.43 -5.16 14.16
CA LYS A 83 7.75 -6.11 15.03
C LYS A 83 6.26 -6.22 14.74
N GLN A 84 5.64 -5.12 14.31
CA GLN A 84 4.19 -5.00 14.21
C GLN A 84 3.73 -4.26 12.94
N PRO A 85 3.95 -4.81 11.74
CA PRO A 85 3.55 -4.17 10.50
C PRO A 85 2.04 -3.89 10.44
N GLN A 86 1.22 -4.70 11.12
CA GLN A 86 -0.24 -4.52 11.21
C GLN A 86 -0.67 -3.14 11.72
N ILE A 87 0.17 -2.39 12.45
CA ILE A 87 -0.15 -1.03 12.90
C ILE A 87 -0.53 -0.13 11.71
N TRP A 88 0.00 -0.40 10.51
CA TRP A 88 -0.32 0.36 9.30
C TRP A 88 -1.79 0.31 8.88
N THR A 89 -2.55 -0.70 9.29
CA THR A 89 -3.98 -0.79 8.98
C THR A 89 -4.84 0.09 9.87
N ALA A 90 -4.34 0.37 11.08
CA ALA A 90 -4.99 1.25 12.04
C ALA A 90 -4.55 2.70 11.87
N LEU A 91 -3.45 3.00 11.17
CA LEU A 91 -3.00 4.37 10.93
C LEU A 91 -3.73 4.99 9.73
N TYR A 92 -4.41 6.11 9.96
CA TYR A 92 -5.21 6.77 8.93
C TYR A 92 -5.27 8.28 9.09
N ARG A 93 -5.68 8.94 8.02
CA ARG A 93 -6.03 10.36 7.92
C ARG A 93 -7.52 10.48 7.60
N GLY A 94 -8.14 11.53 8.09
CA GLY A 94 -9.47 11.97 7.66
C GLY A 94 -9.35 13.02 6.57
N ILE A 95 -10.30 13.00 5.63
CA ILE A 95 -10.62 14.10 4.74
C ILE A 95 -12.01 14.56 5.18
N LEU A 96 -12.08 15.71 5.85
CA LEU A 96 -13.32 16.26 6.39
C LEU A 96 -13.98 17.16 5.35
N VAL A 97 -15.31 17.20 5.35
CA VAL A 97 -16.08 18.15 4.54
C VAL A 97 -16.46 19.32 5.45
N GLU A 98 -15.89 20.49 5.19
CA GLU A 98 -16.18 21.71 5.94
C GLU A 98 -17.59 22.26 5.60
N PRO A 99 -18.16 23.17 6.41
CA PRO A 99 -19.50 23.71 6.17
C PRO A 99 -19.69 24.35 4.79
N ASP A 100 -18.61 24.88 4.22
CA ASP A 100 -18.55 25.49 2.88
C ASP A 100 -18.33 24.48 1.75
N GLN A 101 -18.47 23.17 2.02
CA GLN A 101 -18.24 22.05 1.11
C GLN A 101 -16.78 21.82 0.69
N ARG A 102 -15.82 22.58 1.22
CA ARG A 102 -14.40 22.32 0.92
C ARG A 102 -13.90 21.11 1.68
N HIS A 103 -13.04 20.33 1.05
CA HIS A 103 -12.37 19.22 1.73
C HIS A 103 -11.12 19.70 2.47
N ARG A 104 -10.93 19.23 3.71
CA ARG A 104 -9.71 19.44 4.50
C ARG A 104 -9.10 18.12 4.95
N LEU A 105 -7.79 17.98 4.75
CA LEU A 105 -7.02 16.84 5.25
C LEU A 105 -6.67 17.03 6.73
N THR A 106 -6.83 15.98 7.53
CA THR A 106 -6.36 15.94 8.92
C THR A 106 -4.96 15.37 9.03
N GLY A 107 -4.39 15.46 10.22
CA GLY A 107 -3.22 14.69 10.60
C GLY A 107 -3.45 13.17 10.65
N VAL A 108 -2.39 12.42 10.92
CA VAL A 108 -2.46 10.97 11.12
C VAL A 108 -2.96 10.64 12.54
N THR A 109 -3.82 9.64 12.66
CA THR A 109 -4.26 9.09 13.94
C THR A 109 -4.36 7.57 13.86
N VAL A 110 -4.55 6.91 15.00
CA VAL A 110 -4.67 5.45 15.12
C VAL A 110 -6.12 5.09 15.43
N LEU A 111 -6.65 4.05 14.79
CA LEU A 111 -7.94 3.48 15.15
C LEU A 111 -7.77 2.53 16.33
N ASP A 112 -8.31 2.90 17.48
CA ASP A 112 -8.16 2.19 18.75
C ASP A 112 -9.41 1.37 19.15
N GLY A 113 -10.38 1.21 18.23
CA GLY A 113 -11.63 0.48 18.49
C GLY A 113 -12.80 1.39 18.83
N ASP A 114 -12.54 2.63 19.27
CA ASP A 114 -13.56 3.63 19.55
C ASP A 114 -13.54 4.77 18.54
N TRP A 115 -14.66 4.94 17.84
CA TRP A 115 -14.93 6.11 17.02
C TRP A 115 -15.15 7.32 17.95
N GLY A 116 -14.48 8.44 17.68
CA GLY A 116 -14.56 9.67 18.47
C GLY A 116 -14.03 10.89 17.71
N VAL A 117 -14.86 11.94 17.57
CA VAL A 117 -14.58 13.19 16.82
C VAL A 117 -13.30 13.88 17.30
N GLN A 118 -12.95 13.70 18.58
CA GLN A 118 -11.87 14.42 19.26
C GLN A 118 -10.44 13.87 19.00
N LYS A 119 -10.24 13.03 17.99
CA LYS A 119 -8.96 12.30 17.81
C LYS A 119 -8.13 12.66 16.57
N PHE A 120 -8.62 13.52 15.67
CA PHE A 120 -7.81 13.96 14.52
C PHE A 120 -6.97 15.19 14.86
N PRO A 121 -5.64 15.17 14.62
CA PRO A 121 -4.87 16.40 14.61
C PRO A 121 -5.43 17.36 13.55
N ARG A 122 -5.64 18.62 13.91
CA ARG A 122 -6.18 19.64 12.98
C ARG A 122 -5.21 19.91 11.82
N SER A 123 -3.91 19.83 12.09
CA SER A 123 -2.87 20.02 11.10
C SER A 123 -2.58 18.71 10.36
N PRO A 124 -2.55 18.72 9.00
CA PRO A 124 -2.15 17.55 8.21
C PRO A 124 -0.69 17.14 8.43
N HIS A 125 0.12 17.99 9.05
CA HIS A 125 1.53 17.70 9.32
C HIS A 125 1.77 17.12 10.72
N GLN A 126 0.73 16.94 11.52
CA GLN A 126 0.81 16.35 12.87
C GLN A 126 0.22 14.96 12.88
N ALA A 127 0.80 14.06 13.66
CA ALA A 127 0.28 12.74 13.93
C ALA A 127 0.07 12.58 15.43
N ARG A 128 -1.05 12.00 15.81
CA ARG A 128 -1.36 11.63 17.18
C ARG A 128 -1.15 10.13 17.34
N ILE A 129 -0.15 9.75 18.13
CA ILE A 129 0.17 8.37 18.43
C ILE A 129 -0.10 8.10 19.91
N GLY A 130 -0.90 7.08 20.19
CA GLY A 130 -1.26 6.66 21.55
C GLY A 130 -2.66 7.10 22.00
N SER A 131 -3.33 6.22 22.71
CA SER A 131 -4.40 6.50 23.66
C SER A 131 -4.20 5.55 24.85
N ARG A 132 -4.47 6.02 26.07
CA ARG A 132 -4.51 5.15 27.25
C ARG A 132 -5.81 4.34 27.14
N LEU A 133 -5.68 3.07 26.78
CA LEU A 133 -6.79 2.12 26.81
C LEU A 133 -7.07 1.77 28.29
N ASP A 134 -7.94 2.52 28.96
CA ASP A 134 -8.72 1.93 30.04
C ASP A 134 -9.88 1.16 29.37
N CYS A 135 -9.82 -0.16 29.44
CA CYS A 135 -10.62 -1.12 28.67
C CYS A 135 -12.13 -1.17 29.03
N THR A 136 -12.69 -0.12 29.61
CA THR A 136 -14.03 -0.16 30.26
C THR A 136 -15.17 0.48 29.48
N PHE A 137 -14.96 0.90 28.23
CA PHE A 137 -16.05 1.48 27.44
C PHE A 137 -16.25 0.76 26.10
N MET A 138 -17.36 0.03 26.03
CA MET A 138 -18.08 -0.36 24.81
C MET A 138 -19.58 -0.29 25.14
N PRO A 139 -20.51 -0.26 24.17
CA PRO A 139 -20.49 0.41 22.87
C PRO A 139 -21.77 1.25 22.69
N LYS A 140 -21.68 2.58 22.51
CA LYS A 140 -22.90 3.38 22.24
C LYS A 140 -22.69 4.66 21.41
N TYR A 141 -21.67 4.80 20.57
CA TYR A 141 -21.45 6.10 19.92
C TYR A 141 -21.08 6.10 18.43
N ALA A 142 -21.34 5.04 17.66
CA ALA A 142 -21.24 5.15 16.20
C ALA A 142 -22.39 5.96 15.56
N ALA A 143 -23.51 6.17 16.28
CA ALA A 143 -24.67 6.90 15.77
C ALA A 143 -24.60 8.41 16.02
N ASP A 144 -24.05 8.85 17.16
CA ASP A 144 -24.05 10.29 17.52
C ASP A 144 -22.76 11.02 17.07
N LEU A 145 -21.77 10.30 16.54
CA LEU A 145 -20.61 10.91 15.88
C LEU A 145 -20.96 11.67 14.59
N LEU A 146 -22.14 11.39 14.03
CA LEU A 146 -22.74 12.11 12.91
C LEU A 146 -23.36 13.46 13.33
N GLU A 147 -23.53 13.73 14.63
CA GLU A 147 -24.17 14.96 15.11
C GLU A 147 -23.15 16.06 15.45
N GLU A 148 -21.92 15.73 15.88
CA GLU A 148 -20.88 16.75 16.18
C GLU A 148 -19.84 16.96 15.07
N LEU A 149 -19.63 15.99 14.17
CA LEU A 149 -18.98 16.24 12.89
C LEU A 149 -20.07 16.55 11.88
N GLU A 150 -20.29 17.83 11.60
CA GLU A 150 -21.40 18.24 10.72
C GLU A 150 -21.41 17.51 9.37
N ARG A 151 -20.29 16.94 8.86
CA ARG A 151 -20.29 15.97 7.75
C ARG A 151 -19.10 14.99 7.78
N PRO A 152 -19.31 13.66 7.84
CA PRO A 152 -18.24 12.70 7.59
C PRO A 152 -17.82 12.77 6.11
N GLY A 153 -16.52 12.97 5.86
CA GLY A 153 -15.96 12.87 4.52
C GLY A 153 -15.42 11.47 4.26
N TYR A 154 -14.09 11.33 4.20
CA TYR A 154 -13.41 10.11 3.78
C TYR A 154 -12.25 9.77 4.70
N LEU A 155 -11.85 8.51 4.74
CA LEU A 155 -10.65 8.07 5.45
C LEU A 155 -9.62 7.53 4.46
N VAL A 156 -8.34 7.69 4.76
CA VAL A 156 -7.23 7.18 3.96
C VAL A 156 -6.18 6.60 4.88
N HIS A 157 -5.70 5.37 4.64
CA HIS A 157 -4.55 4.85 5.39
C HIS A 157 -3.36 5.79 5.24
N ALA A 158 -2.63 6.04 6.33
CA ALA A 158 -1.51 6.97 6.33
C ALA A 158 -0.44 6.59 5.29
N HIS A 159 -0.14 5.29 5.16
CA HIS A 159 0.81 4.82 4.16
C HIS A 159 0.29 4.91 2.72
N CYS A 160 -1.03 4.76 2.50
CA CYS A 160 -1.62 4.95 1.17
C CYS A 160 -1.52 6.42 0.76
N TRP A 161 -1.77 7.34 1.70
CA TRP A 161 -1.61 8.78 1.46
C TRP A 161 -0.17 9.13 1.10
N ALA A 162 0.79 8.66 1.90
CA ALA A 162 2.21 8.94 1.69
C ALA A 162 2.72 8.39 0.35
N LEU A 163 2.29 7.19 -0.02
CA LEU A 163 2.59 6.61 -1.33
C LEU A 163 1.95 7.40 -2.47
N PHE A 164 0.68 7.79 -2.33
CA PHE A 164 -0.02 8.56 -3.35
C PHE A 164 0.65 9.91 -3.59
N GLY A 165 1.13 10.55 -2.52
CA GLY A 165 1.98 11.73 -2.59
C GLY A 165 3.30 11.47 -3.34
N GLN A 166 3.93 10.32 -3.14
CA GLN A 166 5.19 9.97 -3.81
C GLN A 166 5.04 9.77 -5.33
N VAL A 167 3.92 9.21 -5.78
CA VAL A 167 3.68 8.92 -7.21
C VAL A 167 3.09 10.11 -7.97
N THR A 168 2.49 11.07 -7.27
CA THR A 168 1.86 12.24 -7.88
C THR A 168 2.89 13.34 -8.15
N GLU A 169 2.93 13.84 -9.38
CA GLU A 169 3.77 14.99 -9.73
C GLU A 169 3.39 16.22 -8.90
N GLY A 170 4.36 16.78 -8.16
CA GLY A 170 4.12 17.88 -7.22
C GLY A 170 3.83 17.42 -5.78
N GLY A 171 3.81 16.11 -5.52
CA GLY A 171 3.78 15.56 -4.18
C GLY A 171 2.41 15.62 -3.48
N ALA A 172 2.40 15.27 -2.18
CA ALA A 172 1.23 15.39 -1.31
C ALA A 172 0.69 16.82 -1.25
N ALA A 173 1.56 17.84 -1.25
CA ALA A 173 1.16 19.25 -1.19
C ALA A 173 0.24 19.67 -2.36
N ARG A 174 0.48 19.16 -3.56
CA ARG A 174 -0.40 19.43 -4.72
C ARG A 174 -1.78 18.80 -4.53
N ILE A 175 -1.83 17.60 -3.98
CA ILE A 175 -3.09 16.89 -3.69
C ILE A 175 -3.85 17.62 -2.59
N GLU A 176 -3.16 18.06 -1.53
CA GLU A 176 -3.74 18.89 -0.45
C GLU A 176 -4.36 20.18 -0.98
N ALA A 177 -3.71 20.84 -1.95
CA ALA A 177 -4.25 22.03 -2.59
C ALA A 177 -5.44 21.76 -3.53
N THR A 178 -5.69 20.49 -3.89
CA THR A 178 -6.73 20.08 -4.86
C THR A 178 -7.58 18.92 -4.35
N LEU A 179 -7.82 18.86 -3.03
CA LEU A 179 -8.53 17.76 -2.38
C LEU A 179 -9.91 17.49 -2.98
N ASP A 180 -10.64 18.53 -3.38
CA ASP A 180 -11.96 18.38 -4.00
C ASP A 180 -11.88 17.55 -5.30
N VAL A 181 -10.91 17.86 -6.16
CA VAL A 181 -10.67 17.14 -7.42
C VAL A 181 -10.22 15.71 -7.13
N PHE A 182 -9.36 15.53 -6.14
CA PHE A 182 -8.91 14.22 -5.70
C PHE A 182 -10.09 13.33 -5.25
N VAL A 183 -10.96 13.85 -4.37
CA VAL A 183 -12.13 13.12 -3.87
C VAL A 183 -13.06 12.76 -5.03
N GLN A 184 -13.36 13.70 -5.93
CA GLN A 184 -14.20 13.45 -7.11
C GLN A 184 -13.61 12.37 -8.01
N ALA A 185 -12.30 12.42 -8.27
CA ALA A 185 -11.61 11.41 -9.08
C ALA A 185 -11.66 10.03 -8.42
N ALA A 186 -11.43 9.94 -7.10
CA ALA A 186 -11.52 8.69 -6.36
C ALA A 186 -12.96 8.14 -6.36
N GLN A 187 -13.97 8.98 -6.15
CA GLN A 187 -15.37 8.59 -6.25
C GLN A 187 -15.69 8.04 -7.65
N HIS A 188 -15.32 8.76 -8.71
CA HIS A 188 -15.57 8.33 -10.08
C HIS A 188 -14.86 7.01 -10.41
N PHE A 189 -13.62 6.83 -9.93
CA PHE A 189 -12.89 5.58 -10.04
C PHE A 189 -13.67 4.42 -9.41
N TRP A 190 -14.10 4.55 -8.15
CA TRP A 190 -14.84 3.50 -7.45
C TRP A 190 -16.26 3.29 -7.99
N GLN A 191 -16.91 4.31 -8.56
CA GLN A 191 -18.18 4.12 -9.28
C GLN A 191 -17.99 3.20 -10.48
N LYS A 192 -16.93 3.43 -11.27
CA LYS A 192 -16.62 2.64 -12.45
C LYS A 192 -16.13 1.23 -12.10
N ASP A 193 -15.33 1.11 -11.05
CA ASP A 193 -14.78 -0.17 -10.61
C ASP A 193 -15.84 -1.07 -9.94
N ARG A 194 -16.82 -0.48 -9.24
CA ARG A 194 -18.01 -1.19 -8.74
C ARG A 194 -18.78 -1.94 -9.82
N LEU A 195 -18.70 -1.47 -11.07
CA LEU A 195 -19.33 -2.12 -12.21
C LEU A 195 -18.49 -3.27 -12.78
N ARG A 196 -17.20 -3.36 -12.42
CA ARG A 196 -16.27 -4.31 -13.05
C ARG A 196 -16.22 -5.67 -12.38
N ASP A 197 -16.26 -5.79 -11.05
CA ASP A 197 -16.47 -7.10 -10.43
C ASP A 197 -16.66 -7.01 -8.90
N THR A 198 -17.90 -7.10 -8.43
CA THR A 198 -18.17 -7.28 -6.99
C THR A 198 -17.77 -8.66 -6.48
N HIS A 199 -17.67 -9.66 -7.36
CA HIS A 199 -17.38 -11.03 -6.96
C HIS A 199 -15.88 -11.23 -6.71
N ASP A 200 -15.02 -10.74 -7.61
CA ASP A 200 -13.56 -10.85 -7.44
C ASP A 200 -13.08 -10.07 -6.20
N TYR A 201 -13.65 -8.91 -5.92
CA TYR A 201 -13.28 -8.15 -4.71
C TYR A 201 -13.64 -8.89 -3.42
N GLN A 202 -14.81 -9.55 -3.37
CA GLN A 202 -15.17 -10.39 -2.23
C GLN A 202 -14.29 -11.63 -2.16
N THR A 203 -14.10 -12.40 -3.23
CA THR A 203 -13.30 -13.64 -3.16
C THR A 203 -11.82 -13.40 -2.94
N ARG A 204 -11.27 -12.29 -3.45
CA ARG A 204 -9.85 -11.93 -3.32
C ARG A 204 -9.46 -11.42 -1.93
N TRP A 205 -10.43 -10.82 -1.22
CA TRP A 205 -10.18 -10.13 0.06
C TRP A 205 -11.06 -10.61 1.21
N SER A 206 -11.93 -11.61 0.99
CA SER A 206 -12.58 -12.32 2.07
C SER A 206 -11.49 -13.02 2.86
N ILE A 207 -11.14 -12.45 4.01
CA ILE A 207 -10.59 -13.24 5.10
C ILE A 207 -11.56 -14.42 5.25
N PRO A 208 -11.12 -15.69 5.17
CA PRO A 208 -12.00 -16.83 5.36
C PRO A 208 -12.53 -16.78 6.80
N HIS A 209 -13.65 -16.07 6.98
CA HIS A 209 -14.31 -15.93 8.28
C HIS A 209 -15.21 -17.14 8.56
N GLU A 210 -15.50 -17.93 7.53
CA GLU A 210 -16.31 -19.14 7.63
C GLU A 210 -15.40 -20.33 7.35
N ILE A 211 -14.81 -20.87 8.41
CA ILE A 211 -14.26 -22.23 8.38
C ILE A 211 -15.47 -23.16 8.35
N PRO A 212 -15.66 -23.99 7.31
CA PRO A 212 -16.76 -24.95 7.27
C PRO A 212 -16.64 -25.89 8.48
N SER A 213 -17.66 -25.94 9.32
CA SER A 213 -17.60 -26.63 10.61
C SER A 213 -17.53 -28.17 10.54
N ASP A 214 -17.73 -28.82 9.38
CA ASP A 214 -18.06 -30.27 9.35
C ASP A 214 -17.27 -31.12 8.34
N SER A 215 -15.95 -30.93 8.17
CA SER A 215 -15.15 -31.85 7.33
C SER A 215 -14.26 -32.78 8.15
N ASP A 216 -14.57 -34.08 8.15
CA ASP A 216 -13.78 -35.18 8.73
C ASP A 216 -12.43 -35.45 8.02
N SER A 217 -11.98 -34.55 7.14
CA SER A 217 -10.62 -34.63 6.60
C SER A 217 -9.62 -34.19 7.68
N PRO A 218 -8.40 -34.78 7.75
CA PRO A 218 -7.31 -34.25 8.56
C PRO A 218 -6.86 -32.92 7.94
N SER A 219 -7.69 -31.90 8.18
CA SER A 219 -7.45 -30.51 7.81
C SER A 219 -6.10 -30.10 8.39
N PRO A 220 -5.33 -29.26 7.69
CA PRO A 220 -4.24 -28.53 8.33
C PRO A 220 -4.74 -28.04 9.68
N SER A 221 -4.00 -28.36 10.75
CA SER A 221 -4.33 -27.91 12.11
C SER A 221 -4.74 -26.44 12.03
N TYR A 222 -5.84 -26.07 12.70
CA TYR A 222 -6.35 -24.70 12.76
C TYR A 222 -5.23 -23.66 12.97
N CYS A 223 -4.21 -24.05 13.75
CA CYS A 223 -2.98 -23.29 13.99
C CYS A 223 -2.21 -22.95 12.70
N GLU A 224 -2.05 -23.86 11.75
CA GLU A 224 -1.32 -23.63 10.49
C GLU A 224 -2.11 -22.78 9.49
N VAL A 225 -3.44 -22.95 9.42
CA VAL A 225 -4.29 -22.07 8.61
C VAL A 225 -4.23 -20.64 9.15
N GLN A 226 -4.37 -20.48 10.47
CA GLN A 226 -4.28 -19.18 11.11
C GLN A 226 -2.89 -18.55 10.97
N LYS A 227 -1.81 -19.33 11.12
CA LYS A 227 -0.43 -18.85 10.87
C LYS A 227 -0.20 -18.47 9.41
N ARG A 228 -0.77 -19.20 8.44
CA ARG A 228 -0.68 -18.85 7.02
C ARG A 228 -1.44 -17.55 6.73
N ALA A 229 -2.67 -17.42 7.24
CA ALA A 229 -3.45 -16.20 7.14
C ALA A 229 -2.71 -15.00 7.79
N LEU A 230 -2.17 -15.17 8.99
CA LEU A 230 -1.38 -14.14 9.68
C LEU A 230 -0.10 -13.76 8.93
N ARG A 231 0.58 -14.73 8.31
CA ARG A 231 1.77 -14.46 7.46
C ARG A 231 1.40 -13.63 6.24
N ASN A 232 0.28 -13.95 5.59
CA ASN A 232 -0.23 -13.19 4.44
C ASN A 232 -0.68 -11.78 4.88
N LEU A 233 -1.38 -11.68 6.00
CA LEU A 233 -1.81 -10.40 6.59
C LEU A 233 -0.61 -9.51 6.92
N ARG A 234 0.43 -10.03 7.59
CA ARG A 234 1.64 -9.24 7.94
C ARG A 234 2.29 -8.57 6.74
N ALA A 235 2.20 -9.20 5.59
CA ALA A 235 2.74 -8.69 4.36
C ALA A 235 1.88 -7.66 3.66
N GLU A 236 0.56 -7.84 3.70
CA GLU A 236 -0.41 -6.83 3.28
C GLU A 236 -0.29 -5.54 4.10
N TYR A 237 0.36 -5.60 5.26
CA TYR A 237 0.49 -4.47 6.19
C TYR A 237 1.87 -3.83 6.19
N GLN A 238 2.78 -4.23 5.29
CA GLN A 238 4.04 -3.51 5.14
C GLN A 238 3.80 -2.13 4.55
N ASN A 239 4.57 -1.14 5.03
CA ASN A 239 4.59 0.19 4.45
C ASN A 239 4.95 0.07 2.96
N PRO A 240 4.03 0.34 2.02
CA PRO A 240 4.37 0.25 0.61
C PRO A 240 5.46 1.23 0.21
N LEU A 241 5.74 2.30 0.95
CA LEU A 241 6.89 3.15 0.64
C LEU A 241 8.23 2.43 0.79
N PHE A 242 8.31 1.41 1.65
CA PHE A 242 9.56 0.69 1.95
C PHE A 242 9.39 -0.79 1.68
N VAL A 243 9.85 -1.23 0.51
CA VAL A 243 9.90 -2.65 0.17
C VAL A 243 11.32 -3.13 0.46
N LEU A 244 11.54 -3.72 1.64
CA LEU A 244 12.89 -4.14 2.07
C LEU A 244 13.57 -5.05 1.05
N LYS A 245 12.84 -6.01 0.47
CA LYS A 245 13.38 -6.90 -0.58
C LYS A 245 13.83 -6.15 -1.84
N LEU A 246 13.14 -5.05 -2.19
CA LEU A 246 13.51 -4.20 -3.32
C LEU A 246 14.82 -3.46 -3.00
N GLU A 247 14.94 -2.91 -1.80
CA GLU A 247 16.17 -2.26 -1.34
C GLU A 247 17.34 -3.25 -1.29
N GLU A 248 17.13 -4.46 -0.77
CA GLU A 248 18.12 -5.54 -0.78
C GLU A 248 18.54 -5.92 -2.20
N ALA A 249 17.60 -6.03 -3.13
CA ALA A 249 17.90 -6.30 -4.54
C ALA A 249 18.73 -5.18 -5.16
N ILE A 250 18.36 -3.92 -4.93
CA ILE A 250 19.12 -2.75 -5.40
C ILE A 250 20.53 -2.77 -4.81
N GLN A 251 20.67 -2.99 -3.51
CA GLN A 251 21.95 -2.95 -2.82
C GLN A 251 22.88 -4.10 -3.25
N ARG A 252 22.33 -5.31 -3.39
CA ARG A 252 23.05 -6.48 -3.92
C ARG A 252 23.63 -6.19 -5.30
N ASN A 253 22.84 -5.58 -6.18
CA ASN A 253 23.24 -5.31 -7.57
C ASN A 253 24.11 -4.04 -7.72
N ARG A 254 24.10 -3.13 -6.74
CA ARG A 254 25.12 -2.07 -6.61
C ARG A 254 26.49 -2.64 -6.26
N ILE A 255 26.56 -3.56 -5.30
CA ILE A 255 27.82 -4.21 -4.89
C ILE A 255 28.41 -5.02 -6.04
N ARG A 256 27.54 -5.68 -6.83
CA ARG A 256 27.96 -6.39 -8.06
C ARG A 256 28.50 -5.48 -9.16
N GLY A 257 28.28 -4.16 -9.10
CA GLY A 257 28.50 -3.17 -10.16
C GLY A 257 29.89 -3.09 -10.80
N LYS A 258 30.81 -4.01 -10.49
CA LYS A 258 32.05 -4.27 -11.24
C LYS A 258 31.96 -5.50 -12.16
N VAL A 259 30.78 -5.81 -12.73
CA VAL A 259 30.71 -6.91 -13.70
C VAL A 259 31.53 -6.54 -14.94
N HIS A 260 32.52 -7.37 -15.23
CA HIS A 260 33.44 -7.23 -16.33
C HIS A 260 32.66 -7.19 -17.65
N LEU A 261 33.13 -6.37 -18.60
CA LEU A 261 32.76 -6.50 -20.01
C LEU A 261 33.13 -7.92 -20.45
N HIS A 262 32.22 -8.86 -20.28
CA HIS A 262 32.39 -10.20 -20.81
C HIS A 262 32.31 -10.07 -22.33
N VAL A 263 33.46 -10.25 -22.96
CA VAL A 263 33.57 -10.50 -24.40
C VAL A 263 32.89 -11.85 -24.63
N GLY A 264 31.58 -11.81 -24.88
CA GLY A 264 30.75 -13.00 -25.01
C GLY A 264 31.25 -13.93 -26.13
N LEU A 265 31.01 -15.23 -25.93
CA LEU A 265 31.25 -16.28 -26.91
C LEU A 265 30.37 -16.07 -28.15
N GLY A 266 30.95 -15.48 -29.19
CA GLY A 266 30.41 -15.48 -30.56
C GLY A 266 29.66 -14.21 -30.96
N ASN A 267 29.82 -13.84 -32.23
CA ASN A 267 29.16 -12.71 -32.90
C ASN A 267 27.64 -12.93 -33.09
N PHE A 268 26.93 -13.40 -32.06
CA PHE A 268 25.48 -13.60 -32.16
C PHE A 268 24.80 -12.22 -32.24
N PRO A 269 23.95 -11.96 -33.25
CA PRO A 269 23.30 -10.67 -33.40
C PRO A 269 22.48 -10.29 -32.16
N LEU A 270 22.72 -9.10 -31.61
CA LEU A 270 22.03 -8.61 -30.40
C LEU A 270 20.50 -8.65 -30.54
N ASP A 271 19.97 -8.30 -31.72
CA ASP A 271 18.54 -8.28 -31.98
C ASP A 271 17.90 -9.67 -31.84
N LEU A 272 18.64 -10.72 -32.20
CA LEU A 272 18.19 -12.11 -32.01
C LEU A 272 18.23 -12.51 -30.54
N VAL A 273 19.23 -12.05 -29.76
CA VAL A 273 19.25 -12.28 -28.30
C VAL A 273 18.03 -11.64 -27.66
N ILE A 274 17.75 -10.38 -27.99
CA ILE A 274 16.60 -9.65 -27.47
C ILE A 274 15.31 -10.40 -27.82
N LEU A 275 15.14 -10.83 -29.07
CA LEU A 275 13.95 -11.57 -29.50
C LEU A 275 13.79 -12.91 -28.76
N ILE A 276 14.89 -13.64 -28.53
CA ILE A 276 14.86 -14.88 -27.74
C ILE A 276 14.45 -14.59 -26.30
N ILE A 277 15.07 -13.61 -25.63
CA ILE A 277 14.75 -13.27 -24.24
C ILE A 277 13.32 -12.71 -24.12
N ASP A 278 12.84 -11.97 -25.11
CA ASP A 278 11.45 -11.51 -25.19
C ASP A 278 10.46 -12.66 -25.34
N THR A 279 10.86 -13.75 -25.99
CA THR A 279 10.06 -14.98 -26.10
C THR A 279 10.08 -15.77 -24.79
N VAL A 280 11.21 -15.80 -24.09
CA VAL A 280 11.36 -16.52 -22.81
C VAL A 280 10.67 -15.79 -21.66
N ILE A 281 10.74 -14.45 -21.63
CA ILE A 281 10.02 -13.58 -20.68
C ILE A 281 9.03 -12.73 -21.47
N PRO A 282 7.79 -13.23 -21.66
CA PRO A 282 6.70 -12.45 -22.23
C PRO A 282 6.29 -11.29 -21.31
N ALA A 283 5.39 -10.42 -21.82
CA ALA A 283 4.92 -9.24 -21.06
C ALA A 283 4.21 -9.61 -19.74
N LYS A 284 3.53 -10.76 -19.71
CA LYS A 284 3.05 -11.40 -18.48
C LYS A 284 3.93 -12.62 -18.25
N TYR A 285 4.62 -12.68 -17.13
CA TYR A 285 5.61 -13.71 -16.88
C TYR A 285 5.44 -14.36 -15.51
N THR A 286 5.94 -15.58 -15.40
CA THR A 286 5.96 -16.45 -14.24
C THR A 286 7.36 -16.53 -13.63
N ALA A 287 7.48 -17.06 -12.42
CA ALA A 287 8.77 -17.23 -11.77
C ALA A 287 9.68 -18.20 -12.54
N ILE A 288 9.08 -19.16 -13.27
CA ILE A 288 9.79 -20.13 -14.10
C ILE A 288 10.40 -19.44 -15.32
N GLU A 289 9.65 -18.57 -16.00
CA GLU A 289 10.14 -17.82 -17.17
C GLU A 289 11.30 -16.88 -16.81
N VAL A 290 11.20 -16.18 -15.67
CA VAL A 290 12.30 -15.34 -15.17
C VAL A 290 13.55 -16.18 -14.87
N GLN A 291 13.39 -17.38 -14.32
CA GLN A 291 14.51 -18.29 -14.07
C GLN A 291 15.10 -18.85 -15.38
N ASN A 292 14.25 -19.18 -16.36
CA ASN A 292 14.69 -19.66 -17.66
C ASN A 292 15.55 -18.60 -18.37
N ALA A 293 15.15 -17.33 -18.33
CA ALA A 293 15.95 -16.26 -18.90
C ALA A 293 17.30 -16.08 -18.19
N ARG A 294 17.36 -16.20 -16.85
CA ARG A 294 18.65 -16.22 -16.14
C ARG A 294 19.54 -17.33 -16.66
N ASN A 295 19.01 -18.54 -16.74
CA ASN A 295 19.75 -19.70 -17.21
C ASN A 295 20.23 -19.52 -18.66
N SER A 296 19.40 -18.95 -19.54
CA SER A 296 19.79 -18.65 -20.93
C SER A 296 20.89 -17.60 -20.99
N LEU A 297 20.73 -16.46 -20.31
CA LEU A 297 21.74 -15.39 -20.29
C LEU A 297 23.08 -15.89 -19.73
N GLU A 298 23.05 -16.71 -18.68
CA GLU A 298 24.25 -17.31 -18.09
C GLU A 298 24.89 -18.36 -19.00
N ALA A 299 24.10 -19.32 -19.52
CA ALA A 299 24.62 -20.41 -20.35
C ALA A 299 25.26 -19.91 -21.65
N PHE A 300 24.68 -18.88 -22.27
CA PHE A 300 25.20 -18.29 -23.49
C PHE A 300 26.13 -17.09 -23.24
N GLN A 301 26.35 -16.74 -21.97
CA GLN A 301 27.12 -15.55 -21.56
C GLN A 301 26.63 -14.27 -22.27
N TRP A 302 25.32 -14.17 -22.46
CA TRP A 302 24.70 -13.01 -23.09
C TRP A 302 24.53 -11.89 -22.09
N THR A 303 24.90 -10.69 -22.53
CA THR A 303 24.67 -9.44 -21.81
C THR A 303 23.83 -8.54 -22.69
N LEU A 304 22.66 -8.14 -22.19
CA LEU A 304 21.81 -7.17 -22.86
C LEU A 304 22.10 -5.75 -22.37
N PRO A 305 21.92 -4.72 -23.21
CA PRO A 305 22.14 -3.33 -22.80
C PRO A 305 21.29 -2.93 -21.60
N ASP A 306 21.82 -2.08 -20.72
CA ASP A 306 21.10 -1.56 -19.54
C ASP A 306 19.72 -0.99 -19.89
N GLY A 307 19.63 -0.27 -21.02
CA GLY A 307 18.38 0.32 -21.50
C GLY A 307 17.27 -0.69 -21.82
N TYR A 308 17.62 -1.95 -22.11
CA TYR A 308 16.65 -3.03 -22.25
C TYR A 308 16.00 -3.36 -20.91
N TRP A 309 16.83 -3.57 -19.87
CA TRP A 309 16.34 -3.93 -18.53
C TRP A 309 15.63 -2.77 -17.84
N GLN A 310 16.12 -1.54 -18.00
CA GLN A 310 15.47 -0.32 -17.51
C GLN A 310 14.04 -0.20 -18.07
N LYS A 311 13.84 -0.40 -19.39
CA LYS A 311 12.51 -0.37 -20.02
C LYS A 311 11.57 -1.46 -19.53
N ARG A 312 12.09 -2.60 -19.08
CA ARG A 312 11.28 -3.68 -18.53
C ARG A 312 10.94 -3.52 -17.05
N CYS A 313 11.58 -2.59 -16.35
CA CYS A 313 11.19 -2.23 -14.99
C CYS A 313 9.98 -1.29 -15.05
N ASP A 314 8.86 -1.65 -14.40
CA ASP A 314 7.75 -0.72 -14.23
C ASP A 314 8.16 0.40 -13.27
N SER A 315 8.67 1.47 -13.86
CA SER A 315 9.16 2.65 -13.15
C SER A 315 8.06 3.40 -12.37
N ASN A 316 6.78 3.13 -12.64
CA ASN A 316 5.66 3.69 -11.87
C ASN A 316 5.46 2.93 -10.56
N LEU A 317 5.68 1.62 -10.57
CA LEU A 317 5.63 0.78 -9.39
C LEU A 317 6.94 0.85 -8.56
N LEU A 318 8.07 0.99 -9.26
CA LEU A 318 9.43 0.94 -8.71
C LEU A 318 10.07 2.33 -8.76
N PHE A 319 9.57 3.28 -7.98
CA PHE A 319 10.07 4.67 -7.98
C PHE A 319 11.56 4.78 -7.57
N GLU A 320 12.08 3.80 -6.82
CA GLU A 320 13.51 3.71 -6.49
C GLU A 320 14.36 3.50 -7.75
N VAL A 321 13.85 2.80 -8.75
CA VAL A 321 14.54 2.59 -10.04
C VAL A 321 14.66 3.91 -10.79
N LYS A 322 13.59 4.73 -10.83
CA LYS A 322 13.66 6.10 -11.40
C LYS A 322 14.76 6.95 -10.75
N LYS A 323 14.96 6.78 -9.43
CA LYS A 323 16.04 7.47 -8.72
C LYS A 323 17.41 6.99 -9.20
N LEU A 324 17.62 5.67 -9.33
CA LEU A 324 18.86 5.08 -9.84
C LEU A 324 19.22 5.57 -11.25
N GLU A 325 18.23 5.61 -12.14
CA GLU A 325 18.39 6.11 -13.51
C GLU A 325 18.83 7.59 -13.51
N LYS A 326 18.15 8.43 -12.72
CA LYS A 326 18.46 9.87 -12.61
C LYS A 326 19.85 10.12 -12.02
N THR A 327 20.24 9.37 -10.99
CA THR A 327 21.55 9.54 -10.34
C THR A 327 22.69 8.89 -11.11
N LYS A 328 22.40 8.21 -12.24
CA LYS A 328 23.38 7.43 -13.01
C LYS A 328 24.21 6.51 -12.12
N THR A 329 23.56 5.93 -11.11
CA THR A 329 24.25 5.05 -10.17
C THR A 329 24.68 3.79 -10.90
N GLN A 330 25.94 3.40 -10.74
CA GLN A 330 26.47 2.16 -11.30
C GLN A 330 25.79 0.97 -10.64
N VAL A 331 25.08 0.18 -11.45
CA VAL A 331 24.30 -0.99 -11.03
C VAL A 331 24.39 -2.02 -12.15
N ASP A 332 24.44 -3.30 -11.80
CA ASP A 332 24.21 -4.39 -12.75
C ASP A 332 22.70 -4.42 -13.12
N TRP A 333 22.33 -3.75 -14.21
CA TRP A 333 20.95 -3.61 -14.64
C TRP A 333 20.33 -4.93 -15.10
N GLN A 334 21.13 -5.85 -15.63
CA GLN A 334 20.68 -7.18 -16.02
C GLN A 334 20.26 -8.00 -14.80
N ALA A 335 21.15 -8.10 -13.81
CA ALA A 335 20.84 -8.82 -12.59
C ALA A 335 19.73 -8.12 -11.78
N LEU A 336 19.74 -6.78 -11.72
CA LEU A 336 18.67 -6.02 -11.06
C LEU A 336 17.33 -6.25 -11.75
N GLY A 337 17.23 -6.11 -13.07
CA GLY A 337 15.98 -6.30 -13.82
C GLY A 337 15.37 -7.67 -13.57
N LEU A 338 16.18 -8.73 -13.60
CA LEU A 338 15.73 -10.09 -13.29
C LEU A 338 15.37 -10.27 -11.81
N ASP A 339 16.07 -9.62 -10.88
CA ASP A 339 15.75 -9.68 -9.43
C ASP A 339 14.39 -9.00 -9.17
N LEU A 340 14.14 -7.86 -9.81
CA LEU A 340 12.88 -7.13 -9.74
C LEU A 340 11.72 -7.93 -10.34
N MET A 341 11.91 -8.55 -11.51
CA MET A 341 10.91 -9.44 -12.09
C MET A 341 10.59 -10.62 -11.16
N SER A 342 11.60 -11.26 -10.59
CA SER A 342 11.40 -12.32 -9.59
C SER A 342 10.61 -11.85 -8.38
N LEU A 343 10.87 -10.63 -7.89
CA LEU A 343 10.10 -10.03 -6.79
C LEU A 343 8.64 -9.82 -7.20
N LEU A 344 8.37 -9.34 -8.40
CA LEU A 344 6.98 -9.11 -8.84
C LEU A 344 6.18 -10.41 -8.98
N VAL A 345 6.80 -11.54 -9.33
CA VAL A 345 6.08 -12.82 -9.44
C VAL A 345 6.02 -13.62 -8.14
N LYS A 346 7.14 -13.73 -7.41
CA LYS A 346 7.17 -14.56 -6.19
C LYS A 346 6.37 -13.95 -5.05
N ASP A 347 6.07 -12.67 -5.16
CA ASP A 347 5.54 -11.87 -4.06
C ASP A 347 4.04 -11.61 -4.16
N GLU A 348 3.29 -12.63 -4.61
CA GLU A 348 1.82 -12.61 -4.66
C GLU A 348 1.19 -12.29 -3.29
N PHE A 349 1.89 -12.57 -2.18
CA PHE A 349 1.33 -12.44 -0.84
C PHE A 349 2.22 -11.73 0.18
N THR A 350 3.45 -11.29 -0.14
CA THR A 350 4.44 -10.89 0.89
C THR A 350 4.96 -9.43 0.89
N SER A 351 4.56 -8.56 -0.05
CA SER A 351 5.25 -7.27 -0.25
C SER A 351 4.37 -6.05 -0.31
N GLY A 352 4.94 -4.95 0.18
CA GLY A 352 4.47 -3.60 -0.10
C GLY A 352 4.33 -3.26 -1.60
N LEU A 353 4.90 -4.03 -2.54
CA LEU A 353 4.72 -3.79 -3.99
C LEU A 353 3.28 -4.01 -4.44
N ARG A 354 2.57 -5.01 -3.92
CA ARG A 354 1.16 -5.24 -4.27
C ARG A 354 0.28 -4.11 -3.74
N ASN A 355 0.61 -3.59 -2.56
CA ASN A 355 -0.02 -2.37 -2.04
C ASN A 355 0.26 -1.17 -2.93
N ARG A 356 1.46 -1.05 -3.51
CA ARG A 356 1.75 -0.01 -4.50
C ARG A 356 0.92 -0.14 -5.75
N GLU A 357 0.86 -1.34 -6.33
CA GLU A 357 0.08 -1.63 -7.53
C GLU A 357 -1.41 -1.28 -7.34
N ARG A 358 -1.96 -1.67 -6.18
CA ARG A 358 -3.35 -1.38 -5.82
C ARG A 358 -3.65 0.11 -5.69
N THR A 359 -2.76 0.86 -5.06
CA THR A 359 -2.96 2.30 -4.80
C THR A 359 -2.61 3.17 -6.00
N SER A 360 -1.71 2.72 -6.89
CA SER A 360 -1.39 3.43 -8.13
C SER A 360 -2.47 3.26 -9.21
N GLY A 361 -3.48 2.41 -8.96
CA GLY A 361 -4.58 2.17 -9.89
C GLY A 361 -4.12 1.56 -11.21
N HIS A 362 -2.93 0.94 -11.25
CA HIS A 362 -2.54 0.11 -12.37
C HIS A 362 -3.34 -1.19 -12.27
N PRO A 363 -4.27 -1.48 -13.19
CA PRO A 363 -4.84 -2.80 -13.26
C PRO A 363 -3.66 -3.72 -13.55
N GLY A 364 -3.30 -4.55 -12.57
CA GLY A 364 -2.19 -5.47 -12.71
C GLY A 364 -2.31 -6.19 -14.04
N THR A 365 -1.22 -6.20 -14.81
CA THR A 365 -1.16 -6.84 -16.12
C THR A 365 -1.47 -8.35 -16.05
N ASN A 366 -1.65 -8.91 -14.86
CA ASN A 366 -1.96 -10.31 -14.58
C ASN A 366 -3.45 -10.63 -14.37
N LEU A 367 -4.39 -9.88 -14.95
CA LEU A 367 -5.78 -10.37 -15.03
C LEU A 367 -5.91 -11.45 -16.12
N PRO A 368 -6.49 -12.62 -15.83
CA PRO A 368 -6.92 -13.57 -16.85
C PRO A 368 -8.06 -12.94 -17.64
N SER A 369 -7.91 -12.91 -18.97
CA SER A 369 -8.96 -12.51 -19.92
C SER A 369 -9.96 -13.64 -20.15
#